data_AF-A0A8C4XQD9-F1
#
_entry.id   AF-A0A8C4XQD9-F1
#
_cell.length_a   1.000
_cell.length_b   1.000
_cell.length_c   1.000
_cell.angle_alpha   90.00
_cell.angle_beta   90.00
_cell.angle_gamma   90.00
#
_symmetry.space_group_name_H-M   'P 1'
#
loop_
_entity.id
_entity.type
_entity.pdbx_description
1 polymer ?
#
loop_
_entity_poly.entity_id
_entity_poly.type
_entity_poly.pdbx_seq_one_letter_code
_entity_poly.pdbx_strand_id
1 'polypeptide(L)'
;SKWIWELFSGGCLSAFFLFLKPQLAAPQLATNNPTLTTVALEKPFCMFDSSLYPNKSYVINLYAMKESASVISSLVTDNRSKPLDSTFQQTSGGQLGPYKAALFNVPSCTSPPKLADVGDVNKVSDVLKQYLFRIGDDGTCLYDPNFLAVCNPPLAPDTTYRFKYVLLDSTEGIVKDQTLWSDPIKTRRVKLPLKIDTWPGRRSGDMIVITSILSVLVFLLLAGFLCPNKCLDFHLFASSPGEASYPFQLISETLLELCNSTSLCIFPGLLCLLPWEINEA
;
A
#
# COMPACT_ATOMS: atom_id res chain seq x y z
N SER A 1 -21.76 54.79 -23.15
CA SER A 1 -22.84 54.15 -23.94
C SER A 1 -22.29 52.84 -24.45
N LYS A 2 -22.67 51.69 -23.92
CA LYS A 2 -23.94 51.00 -24.19
C LYS A 2 -24.15 50.80 -25.70
N TRP A 3 -24.03 49.53 -26.09
CA TRP A 3 -24.61 48.87 -27.27
C TRP A 3 -23.89 49.00 -28.61
N ILE A 4 -23.10 47.97 -28.94
CA ILE A 4 -23.23 47.29 -30.23
C ILE A 4 -23.49 45.81 -29.91
N TRP A 5 -24.63 45.34 -30.38
CA TRP A 5 -25.22 44.04 -30.12
C TRP A 5 -24.60 42.94 -30.99
N GLU A 6 -24.57 41.74 -30.41
CA GLU A 6 -24.87 40.44 -31.01
C GLU A 6 -24.68 40.24 -32.52
N LEU A 7 -23.77 39.33 -32.88
CA LEU A 7 -24.08 38.14 -33.67
C LEU A 7 -22.76 37.42 -33.98
N PHE A 8 -22.46 36.36 -33.22
CA PHE A 8 -22.07 35.06 -33.78
C PHE A 8 -22.29 34.01 -32.68
N SER A 9 -23.58 33.81 -32.41
CA SER A 9 -24.14 32.53 -31.97
C SER A 9 -23.70 31.45 -32.98
N GLY A 10 -22.82 30.56 -32.56
CA GLY A 10 -22.37 29.47 -33.42
C GLY A 10 -21.12 28.73 -32.91
N GLY A 11 -20.76 28.91 -31.63
CA GLY A 11 -19.73 28.09 -31.00
C GLY A 11 -20.25 26.66 -30.93
N CYS A 12 -19.76 25.82 -31.84
CA CYS A 12 -19.90 24.37 -31.87
C CYS A 12 -20.13 23.79 -30.46
N LEU A 13 -21.39 23.54 -30.12
CA LEU A 13 -21.77 22.44 -29.25
C LEU A 13 -21.53 21.16 -30.06
N SER A 14 -20.25 20.87 -30.34
CA SER A 14 -19.86 19.50 -30.54
C SER A 14 -20.03 18.89 -29.16
N ALA A 15 -21.18 18.24 -28.94
CA ALA A 15 -21.33 17.27 -27.89
C ALA A 15 -20.23 16.23 -28.13
N PHE A 16 -19.07 16.48 -27.53
CA PHE A 16 -18.12 15.42 -27.25
C PHE A 16 -18.94 14.44 -26.44
N PHE A 17 -19.37 13.34 -27.07
CA PHE A 17 -19.66 12.12 -26.35
C PHE A 17 -18.40 11.84 -25.55
N LEU A 18 -18.36 12.32 -24.30
CA LEU A 18 -17.31 12.00 -23.37
C LEU A 18 -17.52 10.52 -23.12
N PHE A 19 -16.82 9.69 -23.89
CA PHE A 19 -16.88 8.27 -23.71
C PHE A 19 -16.19 7.96 -22.38
N LEU A 20 -16.99 7.93 -21.32
CA LEU A 20 -16.55 7.71 -19.97
C LEU A 20 -15.97 6.30 -19.87
N LYS A 21 -14.89 6.16 -19.10
CA LYS A 21 -14.19 4.89 -18.86
C LYS A 21 -13.99 4.71 -17.36
N PRO A 22 -14.00 3.48 -16.83
CA PRO A 22 -13.75 3.23 -15.42
C PRO A 22 -12.38 3.77 -15.01
N GLN A 23 -12.32 4.38 -13.83
CA GLN A 23 -11.11 4.98 -13.26
C GLN A 23 -10.76 4.32 -11.93
N LEU A 24 -9.47 4.33 -11.61
CA LEU A 24 -9.01 3.97 -10.28
C LEU A 24 -9.58 4.93 -9.24
N ALA A 25 -9.91 4.39 -8.07
CA ALA A 25 -10.25 5.18 -6.91
C ALA A 25 -9.16 6.22 -6.62
N ALA A 26 -9.58 7.47 -6.40
CA ALA A 26 -8.67 8.54 -6.00
C ALA A 26 -7.81 8.13 -4.78
N PRO A 27 -6.53 8.55 -4.71
CA PRO A 27 -5.62 8.15 -3.63
C PRO A 27 -6.12 8.49 -2.22
N GLN A 28 -6.90 9.56 -2.08
CA GLN A 28 -7.58 9.95 -0.85
C GLN A 28 -8.68 8.98 -0.39
N LEU A 29 -9.25 8.19 -1.29
CA LEU A 29 -10.30 7.20 -0.98
C LEU A 29 -9.73 5.78 -0.83
N ALA A 30 -8.69 5.45 -1.60
CA ALA A 30 -8.03 4.15 -1.54
C ALA A 30 -6.51 4.32 -1.68
N THR A 31 -5.83 4.45 -0.54
CA THR A 31 -4.36 4.49 -0.51
C THR A 31 -3.79 3.15 -0.97
N ASN A 32 -2.66 3.19 -1.68
CA ASN A 32 -1.97 2.00 -2.20
C ASN A 32 -2.77 1.14 -3.20
N ASN A 33 -3.66 1.77 -3.96
CA ASN A 33 -4.42 1.14 -5.05
C ASN A 33 -3.66 1.27 -6.39
N PRO A 34 -3.52 0.21 -7.22
CA PRO A 34 -3.82 -1.20 -6.97
C PRO A 34 -2.94 -1.86 -5.92
N THR A 35 -3.45 -2.93 -5.30
CA THR A 35 -2.68 -3.81 -4.41
C THR A 35 -2.11 -5.01 -5.18
N LEU A 36 -1.61 -6.03 -4.46
CA LEU A 36 -1.13 -7.28 -5.04
C LEU A 36 -2.24 -8.05 -5.77
N THR A 37 -3.44 -8.09 -5.19
CA THR A 37 -4.55 -8.94 -5.65
C THR A 37 -5.86 -8.18 -5.79
N THR A 38 -5.89 -6.87 -5.50
CA THR A 38 -7.12 -6.08 -5.54
C THR A 38 -6.95 -4.77 -6.28
N VAL A 39 -8.03 -4.32 -6.91
CA VAL A 39 -8.14 -2.99 -7.55
C VAL A 39 -9.40 -2.32 -7.02
N ALA A 40 -9.31 -1.09 -6.54
CA ALA A 40 -10.46 -0.27 -6.20
C ALA A 40 -10.79 0.67 -7.37
N LEU A 41 -12.02 0.60 -7.88
CA LEU A 41 -12.52 1.51 -8.91
C LEU A 41 -13.55 2.46 -8.31
N GLU A 42 -13.65 3.65 -8.88
CA GLU A 42 -14.77 4.55 -8.60
C GLU A 42 -16.03 4.03 -9.29
N LYS A 43 -17.15 4.02 -8.56
CA LYS A 43 -18.44 3.68 -9.14
C LYS A 43 -18.87 4.73 -10.19
N PRO A 44 -19.65 4.33 -11.20
CA PRO A 44 -19.99 5.19 -12.32
C PRO A 44 -21.12 6.18 -11.99
N PHE A 45 -20.88 7.12 -11.07
CA PHE A 45 -21.80 8.23 -10.84
C PHE A 45 -21.94 9.03 -12.14
N CYS A 46 -23.18 9.20 -12.60
CA CYS A 46 -23.54 10.01 -13.76
C CYS A 46 -22.98 9.58 -15.11
N MET A 47 -22.38 8.40 -15.21
CA MET A 47 -21.97 7.87 -16.51
C MET A 47 -23.15 7.44 -17.38
N PHE A 48 -24.27 7.05 -16.77
CA PHE A 48 -25.40 6.43 -17.44
C PHE A 48 -26.69 7.25 -17.40
N ASP A 49 -26.65 8.48 -16.88
CA ASP A 49 -27.85 9.26 -16.56
C ASP A 49 -28.79 9.46 -17.77
N SER A 50 -28.21 9.68 -18.96
CA SER A 50 -28.94 9.81 -20.22
C SER A 50 -29.67 8.54 -20.68
N SER A 51 -29.27 7.39 -20.14
CA SER A 51 -29.74 6.06 -20.52
C SER A 51 -30.76 5.49 -19.52
N LEU A 52 -31.03 6.22 -18.43
CA LEU A 52 -32.00 5.85 -17.41
C LEU A 52 -33.39 6.42 -17.75
N TYR A 53 -34.40 5.56 -17.73
CA TYR A 53 -35.80 5.96 -17.91
C TYR A 53 -36.58 5.81 -16.60
N PRO A 54 -37.55 6.71 -16.32
CA PRO A 54 -38.40 6.57 -15.15
C PRO A 54 -39.23 5.28 -15.21
N ASN A 55 -39.54 4.70 -14.04
CA ASN A 55 -40.28 3.44 -13.87
C ASN A 55 -39.61 2.18 -14.43
N LYS A 56 -38.31 2.25 -14.74
CA LYS A 56 -37.48 1.09 -15.08
C LYS A 56 -36.43 0.85 -14.00
N SER A 57 -36.10 -0.42 -13.78
CA SER A 57 -35.04 -0.84 -12.87
C SER A 57 -33.79 -1.17 -13.66
N TYR A 58 -32.64 -0.71 -13.18
CA TYR A 58 -31.36 -0.91 -13.83
C TYR A 58 -30.32 -1.44 -12.86
N VAL A 59 -29.43 -2.28 -13.38
CA VAL A 59 -28.26 -2.79 -12.67
C VAL A 59 -27.01 -2.64 -13.53
N ILE A 60 -25.85 -2.62 -12.90
CA ILE A 60 -24.56 -2.49 -13.56
C ILE A 60 -23.80 -3.80 -13.39
N ASN A 61 -23.38 -4.38 -14.51
CA ASN A 61 -22.36 -5.41 -14.52
C ASN A 61 -20.99 -4.76 -14.69
N LEU A 62 -20.05 -5.17 -13.84
CA LEU A 62 -18.63 -4.85 -13.97
C LEU A 62 -17.92 -6.05 -14.58
N TYR A 63 -17.31 -5.84 -15.74
CA TYR A 63 -16.47 -6.85 -16.40
C TYR A 63 -15.00 -6.56 -16.17
N ALA A 64 -14.21 -7.63 -16.08
CA ALA A 64 -12.76 -7.59 -16.00
C ALA A 64 -12.14 -8.56 -17.01
N MET A 65 -11.01 -8.18 -17.61
CA MET A 65 -10.20 -9.04 -18.47
C MET A 65 -8.71 -8.70 -18.32
N LYS A 66 -7.83 -9.65 -18.59
CA LYS A 66 -6.39 -9.38 -18.69
C LYS A 66 -6.11 -8.62 -19.99
N GLU A 67 -5.12 -7.74 -19.95
CA GLU A 67 -4.65 -7.00 -21.14
C GLU A 67 -4.25 -7.93 -22.29
N SER A 68 -3.72 -9.11 -21.96
CA SER A 68 -3.26 -10.11 -22.93
C SER A 68 -4.37 -10.85 -23.66
N ALA A 69 -5.64 -10.65 -23.30
CA ALA A 69 -6.75 -11.33 -23.97
C ALA A 69 -7.03 -10.70 -25.36
N SER A 70 -7.41 -11.53 -26.34
CA SER A 70 -7.62 -11.13 -27.73
C SER A 70 -8.67 -10.02 -27.90
N VAL A 71 -8.52 -9.14 -28.90
CA VAL A 71 -9.49 -8.07 -29.20
C VAL A 71 -10.89 -8.62 -29.52
N ILE A 72 -10.99 -9.80 -30.15
CA ILE A 72 -12.28 -10.49 -30.41
C ILE A 72 -12.97 -10.85 -29.10
N SER A 73 -12.21 -11.08 -28.03
CA SER A 73 -12.76 -11.37 -26.71
C SER A 73 -13.26 -10.12 -25.98
N SER A 74 -12.97 -8.89 -26.42
CA SER A 74 -13.32 -7.66 -25.68
C SER A 74 -14.82 -7.30 -25.66
N LEU A 75 -15.65 -8.04 -26.40
CA LEU A 75 -17.11 -7.89 -26.39
C LEU A 75 -17.68 -8.42 -25.08
N VAL A 76 -18.64 -7.68 -24.52
CA VAL A 76 -19.33 -8.02 -23.26
C VAL A 76 -20.80 -8.38 -23.48
N THR A 77 -21.20 -8.48 -24.74
CA THR A 77 -22.56 -8.78 -25.20
C THR A 77 -22.56 -9.91 -26.23
N ASP A 78 -23.63 -10.68 -26.24
CA ASP A 78 -23.92 -11.64 -27.31
C ASP A 78 -24.64 -10.99 -28.51
N ASN A 79 -24.93 -11.79 -29.55
CA ASN A 79 -25.63 -11.33 -30.75
C ASN A 79 -27.09 -10.88 -30.49
N ARG A 80 -27.65 -11.14 -29.30
CA ARG A 80 -29.00 -10.73 -28.89
C ARG A 80 -28.97 -9.54 -27.94
N SER A 81 -27.83 -8.86 -27.82
CA SER A 81 -27.60 -7.74 -26.89
C SER A 81 -27.77 -8.13 -25.40
N LYS A 82 -27.64 -9.42 -25.08
CA LYS A 82 -27.60 -9.89 -23.70
C LYS A 82 -26.18 -9.79 -23.15
N PRO A 83 -26.01 -9.46 -21.86
CA PRO A 83 -24.71 -9.46 -21.23
C PRO A 83 -24.09 -10.87 -21.22
N LEU A 84 -22.78 -10.96 -21.40
CA LEU A 84 -22.06 -12.23 -21.21
C LEU A 84 -22.16 -12.68 -19.75
N ASP A 85 -22.37 -13.98 -19.56
CA ASP A 85 -22.42 -14.62 -18.24
C ASP A 85 -21.16 -15.46 -17.94
N SER A 86 -20.05 -15.09 -18.59
CA SER A 86 -18.76 -15.72 -18.39
C SER A 86 -18.24 -15.50 -16.96
N THR A 87 -17.79 -16.59 -16.35
CA THR A 87 -17.23 -16.59 -14.99
C THR A 87 -15.72 -16.43 -14.99
N PHE A 88 -15.16 -16.10 -13.82
CA PHE A 88 -13.72 -16.03 -13.61
C PHE A 88 -13.01 -17.34 -14.02
N GLN A 89 -13.56 -18.50 -13.63
CA GLN A 89 -12.97 -19.81 -13.92
C GLN A 89 -13.01 -20.14 -15.42
N GLN A 90 -14.15 -19.91 -16.08
CA GLN A 90 -14.32 -20.16 -17.51
C GLN A 90 -13.37 -19.34 -18.39
N THR A 91 -12.97 -18.15 -17.92
CA THR A 91 -12.09 -17.24 -18.67
C THR A 91 -10.62 -17.35 -18.25
N SER A 92 -10.27 -18.29 -17.38
CA SER A 92 -8.92 -18.40 -16.79
C SER A 92 -8.45 -17.08 -16.15
N GLY A 93 -9.35 -16.50 -15.34
CA GLY A 93 -9.13 -15.23 -14.64
C GLY A 93 -9.02 -14.04 -15.58
N GLY A 94 -9.77 -14.05 -16.68
CA GLY A 94 -9.79 -12.99 -17.68
C GLY A 94 -8.78 -13.13 -18.82
N GLN A 95 -8.08 -14.26 -18.93
CA GLN A 95 -7.09 -14.50 -19.99
C GLN A 95 -7.73 -14.82 -21.34
N LEU A 96 -8.86 -15.53 -21.34
CA LEU A 96 -9.57 -15.94 -22.55
C LEU A 96 -10.62 -14.90 -23.00
N GLY A 97 -10.93 -13.93 -22.14
CA GLY A 97 -11.93 -12.90 -22.38
C GLY A 97 -12.47 -12.29 -21.09
N PRO A 98 -13.47 -11.40 -21.17
CA PRO A 98 -14.06 -10.74 -20.04
C PRO A 98 -14.90 -11.72 -19.23
N TYR A 99 -14.83 -11.59 -17.91
CA TYR A 99 -15.76 -12.24 -16.99
C TYR A 99 -16.51 -11.19 -16.20
N LYS A 100 -17.71 -11.56 -15.76
CA LYS A 100 -18.52 -10.74 -14.85
C LYS A 100 -17.88 -10.80 -13.47
N ALA A 101 -17.31 -9.69 -13.02
CA ALA A 101 -16.62 -9.56 -11.74
C ALA A 101 -17.53 -9.05 -10.63
N ALA A 102 -18.56 -8.27 -10.98
CA ALA A 102 -19.54 -7.80 -10.01
C ALA A 102 -20.87 -7.41 -10.65
N LEU A 103 -21.89 -7.34 -9.80
CA LEU A 103 -23.21 -6.78 -10.10
C LEU A 103 -23.62 -5.85 -8.95
N PHE A 104 -24.02 -4.62 -9.28
CA PHE A 104 -24.49 -3.66 -8.29
C PHE A 104 -25.52 -2.67 -8.87
N ASN A 105 -26.26 -1.99 -7.99
CA ASN A 105 -27.26 -1.00 -8.38
C ASN A 105 -26.63 0.27 -8.94
N VAL A 106 -27.33 0.93 -9.87
CA VAL A 106 -26.87 2.21 -10.44
C VAL A 106 -26.76 3.27 -9.32
N PRO A 107 -25.60 3.89 -9.12
CA PRO A 107 -25.45 4.93 -8.11
C PRO A 107 -26.20 6.21 -8.51
N SER A 108 -26.84 6.87 -7.54
CA SER A 108 -27.60 8.12 -7.78
C SER A 108 -26.69 9.30 -8.06
N CYS A 109 -27.01 10.06 -9.10
CA CYS A 109 -26.35 11.33 -9.43
C CYS A 109 -26.73 12.49 -8.54
N THR A 110 -27.99 12.54 -8.12
CA THR A 110 -28.58 13.70 -7.45
C THR A 110 -28.24 13.74 -5.98
N SER A 111 -27.88 12.59 -5.42
CA SER A 111 -27.52 12.41 -4.02
C SER A 111 -26.24 11.57 -3.92
N PRO A 112 -25.09 12.08 -4.40
CA PRO A 112 -23.83 11.41 -4.14
C PRO A 112 -23.66 11.35 -2.61
N PRO A 113 -22.97 10.32 -2.08
CA PRO A 113 -22.65 10.32 -0.67
C PRO A 113 -21.87 11.61 -0.34
N LYS A 114 -21.82 11.99 0.93
CA LYS A 114 -21.00 13.13 1.36
C LYS A 114 -19.72 12.61 1.99
N LEU A 115 -18.59 13.01 1.43
CA LEU A 115 -17.27 12.69 1.99
C LEU A 115 -17.06 13.29 3.40
N ALA A 116 -17.84 14.32 3.76
CA ALA A 116 -17.84 14.90 5.10
C ALA A 116 -18.33 13.92 6.19
N ASP A 117 -19.09 12.89 5.84
CA ASP A 117 -19.56 11.86 6.77
C ASP A 117 -18.45 10.84 7.14
N VAL A 118 -17.28 10.91 6.49
CA VAL A 118 -16.07 10.10 6.76
C VAL A 118 -15.39 10.52 8.08
N GLY A 119 -15.88 11.55 8.77
CA GLY A 119 -15.40 11.94 10.10
C GLY A 119 -15.70 10.92 11.21
N ASP A 120 -16.70 10.04 11.01
CA ASP A 120 -16.99 8.93 11.93
C ASP A 120 -16.26 7.66 11.46
N VAL A 121 -15.16 7.33 12.14
CA VAL A 121 -14.27 6.19 11.84
C VAL A 121 -15.04 4.87 11.68
N ASN A 122 -16.16 4.71 12.42
CA ASN A 122 -16.96 3.49 12.40
C ASN A 122 -17.80 3.34 11.12
N LYS A 123 -18.04 4.43 10.38
CA LYS A 123 -18.86 4.45 9.16
C LYS A 123 -18.05 4.57 7.88
N VAL A 124 -16.74 4.80 7.99
CA VAL A 124 -15.85 5.01 6.84
C VAL A 124 -15.93 3.87 5.83
N SER A 125 -15.93 2.61 6.29
CA SER A 125 -16.02 1.45 5.40
C SER A 125 -17.33 1.44 4.61
N ASP A 126 -18.46 1.74 5.25
CA ASP A 126 -19.76 1.71 4.61
C ASP A 126 -19.98 2.89 3.67
N VAL A 127 -19.42 4.06 3.99
CA VAL A 127 -19.40 5.21 3.08
C VAL A 127 -18.51 4.92 1.87
N LEU A 128 -17.31 4.37 2.06
CA LEU A 128 -16.41 4.02 0.96
C LEU A 128 -17.02 2.98 0.02
N LYS A 129 -17.74 1.98 0.54
CA LYS A 129 -18.49 1.00 -0.28
C LYS A 129 -19.55 1.65 -1.16
N GLN A 130 -20.05 2.84 -0.83
CA GLN A 130 -20.99 3.55 -1.70
C GLN A 130 -20.28 4.19 -2.90
N TYR A 131 -19.05 4.66 -2.73
CA TYR A 131 -18.27 5.30 -3.81
C TYR A 131 -17.44 4.35 -4.63
N LEU A 132 -16.91 3.31 -4.00
CA LEU A 132 -15.90 2.45 -4.57
C LEU A 132 -16.43 1.04 -4.75
N PHE A 133 -15.88 0.35 -5.73
CA PHE A 133 -15.99 -1.09 -5.85
C PHE A 133 -14.60 -1.71 -5.83
N ARG A 134 -14.37 -2.69 -4.95
CA ARG A 134 -13.09 -3.39 -4.83
C ARG A 134 -13.14 -4.72 -5.54
N ILE A 135 -12.48 -4.82 -6.68
CA ILE A 135 -12.28 -6.11 -7.36
C ILE A 135 -11.21 -6.92 -6.62
N GLY A 136 -11.47 -8.21 -6.47
CA GLY A 136 -10.55 -9.21 -5.94
C GLY A 136 -10.54 -9.38 -4.43
N ASP A 137 -11.61 -8.98 -3.73
CA ASP A 137 -11.68 -9.08 -2.27
C ASP A 137 -12.40 -10.34 -1.74
N ASP A 138 -12.96 -11.18 -2.62
CA ASP A 138 -13.75 -12.33 -2.22
C ASP A 138 -13.07 -13.66 -2.57
N GLY A 139 -12.33 -14.21 -1.61
CA GLY A 139 -11.71 -15.53 -1.77
C GLY A 139 -12.69 -16.70 -1.63
N THR A 140 -13.92 -16.50 -1.15
CA THR A 140 -14.83 -17.58 -0.79
C THR A 140 -15.34 -18.34 -2.02
N CYS A 141 -15.61 -17.61 -3.10
CA CYS A 141 -16.13 -18.16 -4.35
C CYS A 141 -15.14 -19.07 -5.09
N LEU A 142 -13.86 -19.12 -4.69
CA LEU A 142 -12.89 -20.07 -5.25
C LEU A 142 -13.01 -21.48 -4.67
N TYR A 143 -13.57 -21.62 -3.48
CA TYR A 143 -13.59 -22.88 -2.72
C TYR A 143 -15.00 -23.38 -2.44
N ASP A 144 -16.02 -22.52 -2.51
CA ASP A 144 -17.41 -22.90 -2.32
C ASP A 144 -18.03 -23.40 -3.65
N PRO A 145 -18.36 -24.69 -3.79
CA PRO A 145 -18.98 -25.24 -5.00
C PRO A 145 -20.43 -24.77 -5.19
N ASN A 146 -21.07 -24.24 -4.16
CA ASN A 146 -22.46 -23.78 -4.18
C ASN A 146 -22.57 -22.24 -4.19
N PHE A 147 -21.49 -21.53 -4.55
CA PHE A 147 -21.52 -20.07 -4.57
C PHE A 147 -22.52 -19.55 -5.61
N LEU A 148 -23.60 -18.92 -5.13
CA LEU A 148 -24.71 -18.46 -5.97
C LEU A 148 -24.53 -17.03 -6.51
N ALA A 149 -23.56 -16.27 -5.99
CA ALA A 149 -23.34 -14.87 -6.36
C ALA A 149 -22.30 -14.71 -7.49
N VAL A 150 -22.06 -13.47 -7.92
CA VAL A 150 -20.98 -13.15 -8.87
C VAL A 150 -19.64 -13.27 -8.16
N CYS A 151 -18.77 -14.15 -8.64
CA CYS A 151 -17.48 -14.42 -8.02
C CYS A 151 -16.49 -13.26 -8.27
N ASN A 152 -15.98 -12.66 -7.18
CA ASN A 152 -15.01 -11.57 -7.18
C ASN A 152 -13.64 -12.01 -6.58
N PRO A 153 -12.96 -13.02 -7.17
CA PRO A 153 -11.80 -13.64 -6.55
C PRO A 153 -10.54 -12.78 -6.67
N PRO A 154 -9.55 -12.97 -5.77
CA PRO A 154 -8.27 -12.28 -5.82
C PRO A 154 -7.64 -12.26 -7.21
N LEU A 155 -7.27 -11.07 -7.67
CA LEU A 155 -6.59 -10.87 -8.95
C LEU A 155 -5.18 -11.43 -8.91
N ALA A 156 -4.65 -11.80 -10.08
CA ALA A 156 -3.28 -12.27 -10.19
C ALA A 156 -2.28 -11.14 -9.93
N PRO A 157 -1.16 -11.41 -9.23
CA PRO A 157 -0.12 -10.43 -8.98
C PRO A 157 0.66 -10.09 -10.26
N ASP A 158 1.27 -8.90 -10.30
CA ASP A 158 2.06 -8.39 -11.44
C ASP A 158 1.36 -8.50 -12.81
N THR A 159 0.02 -8.41 -12.82
CA THR A 159 -0.82 -8.65 -13.99
C THR A 159 -1.60 -7.39 -14.35
N THR A 160 -1.69 -7.08 -15.64
CA THR A 160 -2.43 -5.94 -16.17
C THR A 160 -3.85 -6.35 -16.54
N TYR A 161 -4.83 -5.60 -16.04
CA TYR A 161 -6.25 -5.81 -16.27
C TYR A 161 -6.90 -4.57 -16.88
N ARG A 162 -8.04 -4.78 -17.55
CA ARG A 162 -8.98 -3.72 -17.97
C ARG A 162 -10.37 -4.01 -17.42
N PHE A 163 -11.12 -2.94 -17.20
CA PHE A 163 -12.45 -2.98 -16.61
C PHE A 163 -13.46 -2.22 -17.47
N LYS A 164 -14.73 -2.65 -17.42
CA LYS A 164 -15.84 -2.02 -18.16
C LYS A 164 -17.13 -2.09 -17.37
N TYR A 165 -17.89 -0.99 -17.36
CA TYR A 165 -19.24 -0.96 -16.81
C TYR A 165 -20.27 -1.15 -17.93
N VAL A 166 -21.27 -1.97 -17.66
CA VAL A 166 -22.36 -2.27 -18.58
C VAL A 166 -23.69 -2.08 -17.86
N LEU A 167 -24.53 -1.19 -18.39
CA LEU A 167 -25.86 -0.91 -17.87
C LEU A 167 -26.87 -1.91 -18.44
N LEU A 168 -27.61 -2.56 -17.55
CA LEU A 168 -28.65 -3.52 -17.87
C LEU A 168 -30.02 -3.02 -17.43
N ASP A 169 -31.02 -3.24 -18.26
CA ASP A 169 -32.41 -3.22 -17.81
C ASP A 169 -32.68 -4.52 -17.02
N SER A 170 -33.04 -4.40 -15.74
CA SER A 170 -33.29 -5.56 -14.86
C SER A 170 -34.49 -6.41 -15.31
N THR A 171 -35.45 -5.82 -16.02
CA THR A 171 -36.68 -6.50 -16.48
C THR A 171 -36.43 -7.25 -17.79
N GLU A 172 -35.78 -6.60 -18.74
CA GLU A 172 -35.53 -7.19 -20.05
C GLU A 172 -34.25 -8.02 -20.06
N GLY A 173 -33.32 -7.77 -19.13
CA GLY A 173 -31.99 -8.39 -19.09
C GLY A 173 -31.13 -8.05 -20.31
N ILE A 174 -31.38 -6.91 -20.96
CA ILE A 174 -30.70 -6.45 -22.18
C ILE A 174 -29.76 -5.30 -21.83
N VAL A 175 -28.62 -5.22 -22.51
CA VAL A 175 -27.69 -4.09 -22.40
C VAL A 175 -28.32 -2.83 -22.99
N LYS A 176 -28.39 -1.77 -22.19
CA LYS A 176 -28.89 -0.46 -22.63
C LYS A 176 -27.75 0.48 -22.98
N ASP A 177 -26.65 0.41 -22.24
CA ASP A 177 -25.50 1.28 -22.42
C ASP A 177 -24.22 0.65 -21.84
N GLN A 178 -23.06 1.15 -22.22
CA GLN A 178 -21.76 0.64 -21.76
C GLN A 178 -20.66 1.71 -21.85
N THR A 179 -19.71 1.66 -20.92
CA THR A 179 -18.52 2.53 -20.95
C THR A 179 -17.50 2.05 -21.99
N LEU A 180 -16.46 2.84 -22.26
CA LEU A 180 -15.23 2.28 -22.81
C LEU A 180 -14.56 1.37 -21.78
N TRP A 181 -13.62 0.55 -22.26
CA TRP A 181 -12.67 -0.12 -21.38
C TRP A 181 -11.79 0.91 -20.67
N SER A 182 -11.44 0.62 -19.41
CA SER A 182 -10.50 1.43 -18.64
C SER A 182 -9.12 1.44 -19.29
N ASP A 183 -8.29 2.38 -18.86
CA ASP A 183 -6.85 2.27 -19.09
C ASP A 183 -6.32 0.96 -18.47
N PRO A 184 -5.21 0.40 -19.00
CA PRO A 184 -4.59 -0.79 -18.43
C PRO A 184 -4.12 -0.53 -16.99
N ILE A 185 -4.64 -1.32 -16.05
CA ILE A 185 -4.34 -1.21 -14.63
C ILE A 185 -3.54 -2.43 -14.18
N LYS A 186 -2.33 -2.20 -13.66
CA LYS A 186 -1.41 -3.26 -13.27
C LYS A 186 -1.43 -3.50 -11.76
N THR A 187 -1.66 -4.75 -11.33
CA THR A 187 -1.51 -5.15 -9.93
C THR A 187 -0.05 -5.10 -9.49
N ARG A 188 0.19 -4.87 -8.20
CA ARG A 188 1.55 -4.78 -7.66
C ARG A 188 2.26 -6.14 -7.73
N ARG A 189 3.58 -6.11 -7.71
CA ARG A 189 4.43 -7.29 -7.58
C ARG A 189 4.75 -7.53 -6.10
N VAL A 190 4.82 -8.80 -5.67
CA VAL A 190 5.41 -9.15 -4.36
C VAL A 190 6.89 -8.78 -4.39
N LYS A 191 7.31 -7.89 -3.49
CA LYS A 191 8.73 -7.80 -3.14
C LYS A 191 9.01 -8.92 -2.15
N LEU A 192 9.76 -9.95 -2.55
CA LEU A 192 10.08 -11.06 -1.65
C LEU A 192 10.73 -10.52 -0.36
N PRO A 193 10.31 -10.98 0.83
CA PRO A 193 10.92 -10.56 2.10
C PRO A 193 12.43 -10.75 2.15
N LEU A 194 12.96 -11.75 1.46
CA LEU A 194 14.40 -12.03 1.33
C LEU A 194 15.21 -10.93 0.61
N LYS A 195 14.53 -9.96 0.00
CA LYS A 195 15.14 -8.78 -0.65
C LYS A 195 14.85 -7.48 0.13
N ILE A 196 14.16 -7.57 1.25
CA ILE A 196 14.04 -6.45 2.18
C ILE A 196 15.27 -6.53 3.06
N ASP A 197 16.23 -5.64 2.78
CA ASP A 197 17.31 -5.39 3.71
C ASP A 197 16.70 -4.83 5.00
N THR A 198 16.52 -5.71 5.98
CA THR A 198 16.04 -5.39 7.32
C THR A 198 17.21 -5.00 8.23
N TRP A 199 18.43 -4.87 7.68
CA TRP A 199 19.62 -4.56 8.45
C TRP A 199 19.48 -3.21 9.16
N PRO A 200 19.50 -3.17 10.51
CA PRO A 200 19.34 -1.93 11.27
C PRO A 200 20.56 -0.99 11.18
N GLY A 201 21.64 -1.42 10.52
CA GLY A 201 22.96 -0.81 10.64
C GLY A 201 23.22 0.45 9.82
N ARG A 202 22.33 0.87 8.90
CA ARG A 202 22.64 2.01 7.99
C ARG A 202 22.41 3.39 8.60
N ARG A 203 21.81 3.49 9.78
CA ARG A 203 21.55 4.76 10.51
C ARG A 203 21.97 4.72 11.98
N SER A 204 22.41 3.57 12.50
CA SER A 204 22.71 3.37 13.93
C SER A 204 24.19 3.35 14.27
N GLY A 205 25.08 3.04 13.30
CA GLY A 205 26.53 3.04 13.52
C GLY A 205 27.05 4.40 13.97
N ASP A 206 26.70 5.47 13.24
CA ASP A 206 27.14 6.83 13.58
C ASP A 206 26.61 7.28 14.94
N MET A 207 25.38 6.89 15.30
CA MET A 207 24.81 7.23 16.60
C MET A 207 25.57 6.55 17.74
N ILE A 208 26.00 5.30 17.56
CA ILE A 208 26.80 4.56 18.56
C ILE A 208 28.21 5.16 18.67
N VAL A 209 28.84 5.53 17.56
CA VAL A 209 30.17 6.15 17.55
C VAL A 209 30.16 7.54 18.21
N ILE A 210 29.15 8.36 17.91
CA ILE A 210 29.04 9.70 18.51
C ILE A 210 28.76 9.59 20.01
N THR A 211 27.86 8.69 20.42
CA THR A 211 27.54 8.50 21.85
C THR A 211 28.72 7.96 22.64
N SER A 212 29.53 7.06 22.08
CA SER A 212 30.75 6.56 22.74
C SER A 212 31.81 7.66 22.89
N ILE A 213 32.07 8.45 21.84
CA ILE A 213 33.01 9.57 21.90
C ILE A 213 32.57 10.62 22.92
N LEU A 214 31.29 11.03 22.90
CA LEU A 214 30.77 11.99 23.87
C LEU A 214 30.91 11.47 25.30
N SER A 215 30.62 10.19 25.53
CA SER A 215 30.74 9.58 26.86
C SER A 215 32.18 9.63 27.39
N VAL A 216 33.17 9.31 26.54
CA VAL A 216 34.60 9.36 26.93
C VAL A 216 35.05 10.79 27.20
N LEU A 217 34.66 11.75 26.36
CA LEU A 217 35.02 13.16 26.55
C LEU A 217 34.43 13.73 27.84
N VAL A 218 33.16 13.43 28.14
CA VAL A 218 32.53 13.86 29.40
C VAL A 218 33.25 13.26 30.61
N PHE A 219 33.62 11.97 30.54
CA PHE A 219 34.40 11.34 31.61
C PHE A 219 35.76 12.01 31.82
N LEU A 220 36.51 12.29 30.76
CA LEU A 220 37.81 12.98 30.84
C LEU A 220 37.67 14.40 31.39
N LEU A 221 36.62 15.13 31.00
CA LEU A 221 36.33 16.47 31.54
C LEU A 221 36.00 16.42 33.03
N LEU A 222 35.18 15.46 33.47
CA LEU A 222 34.87 15.27 34.88
C LEU A 222 36.10 14.88 35.69
N ALA A 223 36.93 13.97 35.18
CA ALA A 223 38.20 13.58 35.81
C ALA A 223 39.16 14.77 35.94
N GLY A 224 39.30 15.59 34.90
CA GLY A 224 40.13 16.80 34.93
C GLY A 224 39.60 17.88 35.88
N PHE A 225 38.28 18.02 35.99
CA PHE A 225 37.65 18.97 36.91
C PHE A 225 37.74 18.53 38.38
N LEU A 226 37.58 17.22 38.64
CA LEU A 226 37.60 16.66 40.00
C LEU A 226 39.01 16.36 40.53
N CYS A 227 39.99 16.17 39.63
CA CYS A 227 41.40 15.98 39.99
C CYS A 227 42.33 17.00 39.30
N PRO A 228 42.24 18.32 39.58
CA PRO A 228 43.15 19.30 38.98
C PRO A 228 44.62 19.07 39.38
N ASN A 229 44.86 18.44 40.54
CA ASN A 229 46.17 18.52 41.21
C ASN A 229 46.86 17.19 41.52
N LYS A 230 46.36 16.01 41.09
CA LYS A 230 47.03 14.70 41.40
C LYS A 230 46.93 13.53 40.41
N CYS A 231 46.24 13.61 39.27
CA CYS A 231 46.05 12.43 38.39
C CYS A 231 46.70 12.49 36.99
N LEU A 232 47.45 13.55 36.66
CA LEU A 232 48.17 13.62 35.38
C LEU A 232 49.58 13.03 35.51
N ASP A 233 49.69 11.77 35.90
CA ASP A 233 50.84 10.93 35.56
C ASP A 233 50.33 9.75 34.73
N PHE A 234 49.74 10.07 33.58
CA PHE A 234 49.54 9.11 32.50
C PHE A 234 50.91 8.90 31.86
N HIS A 235 51.75 8.08 32.51
CA HIS A 235 53.00 7.64 31.92
C HIS A 235 52.64 6.90 30.64
N LEU A 236 53.04 7.49 29.50
CA LEU A 236 52.90 6.88 28.18
C LEU A 236 53.42 5.44 28.27
N PHE A 237 52.57 4.46 27.96
CA PHE A 237 53.01 3.15 27.50
C PHE A 237 53.59 3.32 26.09
N ALA A 238 54.74 3.97 26.00
CA ALA A 238 55.64 3.87 24.87
C ALA A 238 56.41 2.56 25.05
N SER A 239 55.91 1.48 24.46
CA SER A 239 56.60 0.19 24.40
C SER A 239 57.88 0.32 23.57
N SER A 240 59.04 0.15 24.20
CA SER A 240 60.33 -0.14 23.53
C SER A 240 60.50 -1.67 23.44
N PRO A 241 61.10 -2.24 22.37
CA PRO A 241 60.94 -3.63 22.02
C PRO A 241 61.93 -4.51 22.79
N GLY A 242 61.40 -5.38 23.65
CA GLY A 242 62.19 -6.40 24.32
C GLY A 242 61.40 -7.07 25.43
N GLU A 243 61.31 -8.39 25.32
CA GLU A 243 60.83 -9.35 26.33
C GLU A 243 59.31 -9.53 26.47
N ALA A 244 58.89 -10.70 26.00
CA ALA A 244 57.59 -11.29 26.23
C ALA A 244 57.41 -11.62 27.72
N SER A 245 56.40 -11.02 28.36
CA SER A 245 55.69 -11.62 29.49
C SER A 245 54.33 -10.91 29.68
N TYR A 246 53.31 -11.75 29.82
CA TYR A 246 51.87 -11.45 29.81
C TYR A 246 51.44 -10.45 30.91
N PRO A 247 50.68 -9.37 30.59
CA PRO A 247 50.19 -8.43 31.59
C PRO A 247 48.67 -8.57 31.81
N PHE A 248 48.19 -9.74 32.23
CA PHE A 248 46.80 -9.89 32.69
C PHE A 248 46.67 -9.74 34.22
N GLN A 249 47.77 -9.87 34.96
CA GLN A 249 47.73 -9.90 36.43
C GLN A 249 47.91 -8.51 37.11
N LEU A 250 48.51 -7.51 36.45
CA LEU A 250 48.84 -6.23 37.12
C LEU A 250 47.73 -5.16 37.12
N ILE A 251 46.71 -5.33 36.28
CA ILE A 251 45.58 -4.37 36.19
C ILE A 251 44.57 -4.62 37.32
N SER A 252 44.55 -5.83 37.89
CA SER A 252 43.61 -6.23 38.94
C SER A 252 43.93 -5.63 40.31
N GLU A 253 45.21 -5.55 40.71
CA GLU A 253 45.57 -5.10 42.06
C GLU A 253 45.53 -3.56 42.20
N THR A 254 45.87 -2.84 41.13
CA THR A 254 45.86 -1.36 41.15
C THR A 254 44.45 -0.77 41.09
N LEU A 255 43.49 -1.46 40.47
CA LEU A 255 42.08 -1.07 40.49
C LEU A 255 41.40 -1.38 41.84
N LEU A 256 41.89 -2.36 42.60
CA LEU A 256 41.33 -2.71 43.90
C LEU A 256 41.73 -1.71 45.00
N GLU A 257 42.95 -1.14 44.95
CA GLU A 257 43.38 -0.11 45.89
C GLU A 257 42.69 1.25 45.67
N LEU A 258 42.37 1.62 44.43
CA LEU A 258 41.63 2.87 44.16
C LEU A 258 40.18 2.82 44.67
N CYS A 259 39.57 1.63 44.71
CA CYS A 259 38.19 1.43 45.13
C CYS A 259 38.02 1.53 46.67
N ASN A 260 39.06 1.24 47.45
CA ASN A 260 39.01 1.26 48.91
C ASN A 260 39.18 2.64 49.55
N SER A 261 39.71 3.64 48.82
CA SER A 261 40.04 4.95 49.41
C SER A 261 39.08 6.08 49.03
N THR A 262 38.12 5.86 48.14
CA THR A 262 37.10 6.86 47.81
C THR A 262 35.73 6.21 47.76
N SER A 263 34.79 6.72 48.56
CA SER A 263 33.40 6.27 48.63
C SER A 263 32.62 6.65 47.36
N LEU A 264 33.01 6.09 46.21
CA LEU A 264 32.35 6.28 44.92
C LEU A 264 32.18 4.94 44.19
N CYS A 265 31.68 3.92 44.88
CA CYS A 265 31.05 2.78 44.22
C CYS A 265 29.67 3.21 43.70
N ILE A 266 29.59 3.82 42.52
CA ILE A 266 28.32 3.95 41.80
C ILE A 266 28.52 3.43 40.37
N PHE A 267 27.88 2.27 40.13
CA PHE A 267 27.72 1.46 38.91
C PHE A 267 28.63 0.22 38.71
N PRO A 268 28.25 -0.95 39.28
CA PRO A 268 28.66 -2.27 38.78
C PRO A 268 27.75 -2.73 37.60
N GLY A 269 27.41 -1.84 36.68
CA GLY A 269 26.31 -2.05 35.71
C GLY A 269 26.71 -2.43 34.28
N LEU A 270 28.00 -2.45 33.94
CA LEU A 270 28.43 -2.61 32.54
C LEU A 270 29.41 -3.77 32.30
N LEU A 271 29.39 -4.79 33.17
CA LEU A 271 30.17 -6.03 32.99
C LEU A 271 29.33 -7.32 33.08
N CYS A 272 28.04 -7.23 32.76
CA CYS A 272 27.16 -8.39 32.62
C CYS A 272 26.33 -8.29 31.34
N LEU A 273 26.97 -8.45 30.18
CA LEU A 273 26.36 -9.02 28.98
C LEU A 273 27.35 -10.02 28.37
N LEU A 274 27.25 -11.25 28.89
CA LEU A 274 27.63 -12.58 28.37
C LEU A 274 28.58 -12.67 27.14
N PRO A 275 29.67 -13.47 27.21
CA PRO A 275 30.15 -14.22 26.06
C PRO A 275 29.23 -15.41 25.79
N TRP A 276 28.82 -15.60 24.54
CA TRP A 276 28.22 -16.86 24.09
C TRP A 276 29.36 -17.87 23.90
N GLU A 277 29.29 -19.00 24.60
CA GLU A 277 30.10 -20.19 24.32
C GLU A 277 29.65 -20.79 22.99
N ILE A 278 30.58 -20.86 22.04
CA ILE A 278 30.51 -21.80 20.91
C ILE A 278 31.08 -23.11 21.45
N ASN A 279 30.22 -24.08 21.73
CA ASN A 279 30.64 -25.47 21.87
C ASN A 279 30.43 -26.18 20.53
N GLU A 280 31.50 -26.80 20.04
CA GLU A 280 31.47 -27.73 18.91
C GLU A 280 30.76 -29.03 19.32
N ALA A 281 29.79 -29.44 18.50
CA ALA A 281 29.36 -30.81 18.27
C ALA A 281 28.70 -30.89 16.88
#